data_AF-A0A6N8FRJ7-F1
#
_entry.id   AF-A0A6N8FRJ7-F1
#
_cell.length_a   1.000
_cell.length_b   1.000
_cell.length_c   1.000
_cell.angle_alpha   90.00
_cell.angle_beta   90.00
_cell.angle_gamma   90.00
#
_symmetry.space_group_name_H-M   'P 1'
#
loop_
_entity.id
_entity.type
_entity.pdbx_description
1 polymer ?
#
loop_
_entity_poly.entity_id
_entity_poly.type
_entity_poly.pdbx_seq_one_letter_code
_entity_poly.pdbx_strand_id
1 'polypeptide(L)' 'MQTIPLPSPIHYELLLQLLEQQTLSAASQNPTLREQVNQLIITLRKAAAQQKHLEESCQQSQIAIESRWSLNH' A
#
# COMPACT_ATOMS: atom_id res chain seq x y z
N MET A 1 -7.88 -22.98 -12.65
CA MET A 1 -6.51 -22.45 -12.44
C MET A 1 -6.55 -21.66 -11.14
N GLN A 2 -5.60 -21.90 -10.23
CA GLN A 2 -5.60 -21.24 -8.92
C GLN A 2 -4.95 -19.86 -9.07
N THR A 3 -5.70 -18.80 -8.81
CA THR A 3 -5.22 -17.41 -8.83
C THR A 3 -4.64 -17.05 -7.47
N ILE A 4 -3.59 -16.23 -7.44
CA ILE A 4 -3.10 -15.62 -6.20
C ILE A 4 -3.89 -14.32 -5.99
N PRO A 5 -4.65 -14.19 -4.88
CA PRO A 5 -5.32 -12.94 -4.57
C PRO A 5 -4.30 -11.91 -4.06
N LEU A 6 -4.21 -10.76 -4.71
CA LEU A 6 -3.37 -9.65 -4.27
C LEU A 6 -4.21 -8.40 -4.01
N PRO A 7 -3.84 -7.54 -3.04
CA PRO A 7 -4.51 -6.27 -2.81
C PRO A 7 -4.50 -5.39 -4.06
N SER A 8 -5.61 -4.74 -4.37
CA SER A 8 -5.62 -3.75 -5.45
C SER A 8 -4.72 -2.55 -5.11
N PRO A 9 -3.95 -1.98 -6.07
CA PRO A 9 -3.05 -0.84 -5.85
C PRO A 9 -3.73 0.37 -5.19
N ILE A 10 -5.03 0.54 -5.44
CA ILE A 10 -5.85 1.63 -4.90
C ILE A 10 -5.81 1.72 -3.36
N HIS A 11 -5.57 0.61 -2.66
CA HIS A 11 -5.44 0.63 -1.20
C HIS A 11 -4.22 1.42 -0.73
N TYR A 12 -3.07 1.22 -1.37
CA TYR A 12 -1.86 1.95 -1.01
C TYR A 12 -2.01 3.43 -1.38
N GLU A 13 -2.61 3.73 -2.54
CA GLU A 13 -2.84 5.10 -2.99
C GLU A 13 -3.76 5.85 -2.02
N LEU A 14 -4.89 5.25 -1.64
CA LEU A 14 -5.83 5.87 -0.69
C LEU A 14 -5.19 6.11 0.67
N LEU A 15 -4.47 5.12 1.21
CA LEU A 15 -3.79 5.25 2.50
C LEU A 15 -2.70 6.33 2.44
N LEU A 16 -1.91 6.38 1.37
CA LEU A 16 -0.87 7.39 1.19
C LEU A 16 -1.46 8.79 1.07
N GLN A 17 -2.51 8.98 0.26
CA GLN A 17 -3.19 10.28 0.13
C GLN A 17 -3.76 10.76 1.46
N LEU A 18 -4.41 9.87 2.22
CA LEU A 18 -4.94 10.22 3.54
C LEU A 18 -3.82 10.67 4.49
N LEU A 19 -2.71 9.92 4.54
CA LEU A 19 -1.59 10.22 5.41
C LEU A 19 -0.88 11.53 5.01
N GLU A 20 -0.67 11.74 3.72
CA GLU A 20 0.04 12.91 3.20
C GLU A 20 -0.78 14.19 3.30
N GLN A 21 -2.08 14.13 2.94
CA GLN A 21 -2.91 15.32 2.82
C GLN A 21 -3.63 15.68 4.11
N GLN A 22 -4.06 14.69 4.89
CA GLN A 22 -4.89 14.91 6.08
C GLN A 22 -4.08 14.69 7.37
N THR A 23 -3.46 13.53 7.53
CA THR A 23 -2.81 13.15 8.78
C THR A 23 -1.53 13.96 9.05
N LEU A 24 -0.68 14.15 8.05
CA LEU A 24 0.54 14.95 8.19
C LEU A 24 0.24 16.41 8.49
N SER A 25 -0.81 16.95 7.86
CA SER A 25 -1.33 18.30 8.14
C SER A 25 -1.84 18.42 9.58
N ALA A 26 -2.66 17.48 10.04
CA ALA A 26 -3.17 17.45 11.41
C ALA A 26 -2.07 17.24 12.47
N ALA A 27 -1.03 16.46 12.16
CA ALA A 27 0.11 16.21 13.05
C ALA A 27 1.17 17.32 13.04
N SER A 28 1.02 18.36 12.21
CA SER A 28 2.07 19.36 11.95
C SER A 28 2.60 20.08 13.19
N GLN A 29 1.77 20.28 14.22
CA GLN A 29 2.12 20.98 15.46
C GLN A 29 2.84 20.08 16.47
N ASN A 30 2.86 18.76 16.26
CA ASN A 30 3.53 17.81 17.15
C ASN A 30 4.67 17.11 16.38
N PRO A 31 5.94 17.50 16.63
CA PRO A 31 7.09 16.95 15.91
C PRO A 31 7.19 15.43 15.97
N THR A 32 6.88 14.83 17.12
CA THR A 32 6.92 13.38 17.32
C THR A 32 5.86 12.67 16.48
N LEU A 33 4.62 13.17 16.47
CA LEU A 33 3.56 12.60 15.63
C LEU A 33 3.88 12.80 14.13
N ARG A 34 4.39 13.96 13.74
CA ARG A 34 4.83 14.23 12.37
C ARG A 34 5.89 13.23 11.91
N GLU A 35 6.87 12.92 12.76
CA GLU A 35 7.89 11.90 12.46
C GLU A 35 7.28 10.51 12.30
N GLN A 36 6.39 10.11 13.22
CA GLN A 36 5.67 8.82 13.13
C GLN A 36 4.85 8.70 11.84
N VAL A 37 4.15 9.75 11.43
CA VAL A 37 3.39 9.78 10.17
C VAL A 37 4.30 9.64 8.96
N ASN A 38 5.46 10.33 8.94
CA ASN A 38 6.44 10.19 7.87
C ASN A 38 7.00 8.76 7.79
N GLN A 39 7.31 8.12 8.93
CA GLN A 39 7.76 6.74 8.95
C GLN A 39 6.70 5.77 8.45
N LEU A 40 5.43 6.03 8.75
CA LEU A 40 4.30 5.25 8.24
C LEU A 40 4.18 5.38 6.72
N ILE A 41 4.27 6.60 6.17
CA ILE A 41 4.26 6.85 4.72
C ILE A 41 5.41 6.10 4.04
N ILE A 42 6.64 6.19 4.58
CA ILE A 42 7.82 5.48 4.05
C ILE A 42 7.59 3.97 4.03
N THR A 43 7.06 3.42 5.13
CA THR A 43 6.77 2.00 5.26
C THR A 43 5.74 1.54 4.23
N LEU A 44 4.65 2.29 4.04
CA LEU A 44 3.62 1.96 3.05
C LEU A 44 4.14 2.01 1.62
N ARG A 45 4.97 3.01 1.27
CA ARG A 45 5.61 3.07 -0.05
C ARG A 45 6.52 1.87 -0.30
N LYS A 46 7.27 1.43 0.71
CA LYS A 46 8.09 0.20 0.63
C LYS A 46 7.22 -1.04 0.43
N ALA A 47 6.12 -1.15 1.17
CA ALA A 47 5.18 -2.26 1.03
C ALA A 47 4.56 -2.30 -0.38
N ALA A 48 4.14 -1.16 -0.93
CA ALA A 48 3.62 -1.07 -2.29
C ALA A 48 4.65 -1.51 -3.35
N ALA A 49 5.91 -1.08 -3.19
CA ALA A 49 7.00 -1.52 -4.07
C ALA A 49 7.27 -3.03 -3.96
N GLN A 50 7.23 -3.59 -2.75
CA GLN A 50 7.37 -5.03 -2.53
C GLN A 50 6.23 -5.83 -3.16
N GLN A 51 4.99 -5.34 -3.07
CA GLN A 51 3.86 -5.99 -3.74
C GLN A 51 4.03 -5.97 -5.25
N LYS A 52 4.48 -4.86 -5.84
CA LYS A 52 4.76 -4.80 -7.28
C LYS A 52 5.80 -5.85 -7.70
N HIS A 53 6.86 -6.05 -6.93
CA HIS A 53 7.83 -7.11 -7.19
C HIS A 53 7.24 -8.52 -7.07
N LEU A 54 6.29 -8.74 -6.15
CA LEU A 54 5.54 -9.99 -6.06
C LEU A 54 4.66 -10.21 -7.29
N GLU A 55 3.98 -9.17 -7.78
CA GLU A 55 3.18 -9.20 -9.02
C GLU A 55 4.05 -9.55 -10.22
N GLU A 56 5.22 -8.91 -10.35
CA GLU A 56 6.21 -9.20 -11.40
C GLU A 56 6.70 -10.66 -11.33
N SER A 57 6.95 -11.18 -10.12
CA SER A 57 7.36 -12.57 -9.90
C SER A 57 6.25 -13.58 -10.30
N CYS A 58 4.99 -13.26 -9.98
CA CYS A 58 3.85 -14.06 -10.40
C CYS A 58 3.71 -14.07 -11.94
N GLN A 59 3.85 -12.92 -12.58
CA GLN A 59 3.83 -12.79 -14.03
C GLN A 59 4.93 -13.61 -14.70
N GLN A 60 6.17 -13.53 -14.19
CA GLN A 60 7.31 -14.33 -14.67
C GLN A 60 7.06 -15.84 -14.52
N SER A 61 6.37 -16.23 -13.46
CA SER A 61 6.02 -17.63 -13.17
C SER A 61 4.72 -18.08 -13.87
N GLN A 62 4.12 -17.24 -14.73
CA GLN A 62 2.83 -17.50 -15.39
C GLN A 62 1.68 -17.80 -14.42
N ILE A 63 1.75 -17.26 -13.20
CA ILE A 63 0.70 -17.39 -12.18
C ILE A 63 -0.27 -16.23 -12.35
N ALA A 64 -1.56 -16.56 -12.49
CA ALA A 64 -2.62 -15.56 -12.61
C ALA A 64 -2.86 -14.83 -11.28
N ILE A 65 -2.95 -13.51 -11.35
CA ILE A 65 -3.23 -12.64 -10.21
C ILE A 65 -4.70 -12.24 -10.24
N GLU A 66 -5.34 -12.28 -9.08
CA GLU A 66 -6.68 -11.75 -8.87
C GLU A 66 -6.59 -10.53 -7.95
N SER A 67 -6.87 -9.34 -8.50
CA SER A 67 -6.86 -8.11 -7.71
C SER A 67 -8.11 -8.04 -6.83
N ARG A 68 -7.93 -7.89 -5.52
CA ARG A 68 -9.02 -7.78 -4.55
C ARG A 68 -9.04 -6.42 -3.87
N TRP A 69 -10.24 -5.86 -3.76
CA TRP A 69 -10.52 -4.60 -3.04
C TRP A 69 -11.09 -4.83 -1.64
N SER A 70 -11.50 -6.06 -1.32
CA SER A 70 -11.95 -6.47 0.01
C SER A 70 -11.82 -8.00 0.16
N LEU A 71 -12.00 -8.51 1.38
CA LEU A 71 -12.03 -9.96 1.65
C LEU A 71 -13.43 -10.57 1.49
N ASN A 72 -14.47 -9.73 1.36
CA ASN A 72 -15.88 -10.13 1.42
C ASN A 72 -16.62 -9.99 0.08
N HIS A 73 -15.90 -9.79 -1.02
CA HIS A 73 -16.47 -9.66 -2.37
C HIS A 73 -15.55 -10.32 -3.40
#